data_AF-A0A4S2RLF9-F1
#
_entry.id   AF-A0A4S2RLF9-F1
#
_cell.length_a   1.000
_cell.length_b   1.000
_cell.length_c   1.000
_cell.angle_alpha   90.00
_cell.angle_beta   90.00
_cell.angle_gamma   90.00
#
_symmetry.space_group_name_H-M   'P 1'
#
loop_
_entity.id
_entity.type
_entity.pdbx_description
1 polymer ?
#
loop_
_entity_poly.entity_id
_entity_poly.type
_entity_poly.pdbx_seq_one_letter_code
_entity_poly.pdbx_strand_id
1 'polypeptide(L)'
;MGARKIQDKDEVIRWFEEGWTYQEMTEEYKRRYGIDTGPSMWGNFRYREGLDRRITRDDELIPWAVKKEHRQPYPIVMLRVEARRRAGLPLDENRTKRLASWKKMLEDNNAVVHYDPDTEEGWFYVPRDEGDDDIIRRPANKTTKRKNADEHTDYRKTETNK
;
A
#
# COMPACT_ATOMS: atom_id res chain seq x y z
N MET A 1 -26.94 -16.37 -15.18
CA MET A 1 -25.50 -16.03 -15.19
C MET A 1 -25.38 -14.52 -15.40
N GLY A 2 -24.98 -13.75 -14.39
CA GLY A 2 -24.88 -12.29 -14.51
C GLY A 2 -23.81 -11.91 -15.54
N ALA A 3 -24.17 -11.03 -16.48
CA ALA A 3 -23.25 -10.55 -17.53
C ALA A 3 -21.93 -10.07 -16.89
N ARG A 4 -20.80 -10.63 -17.35
CA ARG A 4 -19.48 -10.15 -16.91
C ARG A 4 -19.33 -8.72 -17.41
N LYS A 5 -19.37 -7.75 -16.49
CA LYS A 5 -19.18 -6.32 -16.82
C LYS A 5 -17.79 -6.00 -17.39
N ILE A 6 -16.83 -6.90 -17.24
CA ILE A 6 -15.48 -6.79 -17.77
C ILE A 6 -15.46 -7.35 -19.19
N GLN A 7 -15.07 -6.48 -20.12
CA GLN A 7 -15.07 -6.66 -21.58
C GLN A 7 -13.69 -7.13 -22.02
N ASP A 8 -12.64 -6.43 -21.57
CA ASP A 8 -11.25 -6.79 -21.84
C ASP A 8 -10.52 -7.00 -20.50
N LYS A 9 -10.06 -8.23 -20.28
CA LYS A 9 -9.36 -8.63 -19.06
C LYS A 9 -7.90 -8.14 -19.06
N ASP A 10 -7.22 -8.23 -20.21
CA ASP A 10 -5.79 -7.94 -20.34
C ASP A 10 -5.53 -6.43 -20.30
N GLU A 11 -6.48 -5.63 -20.79
CA GLU A 11 -6.52 -4.19 -20.57
C GLU A 11 -6.59 -3.85 -19.08
N VAL A 12 -7.54 -4.45 -18.36
CA VAL A 12 -7.73 -4.18 -16.94
C VAL A 12 -6.49 -4.59 -16.14
N ILE A 13 -5.86 -5.72 -16.47
CA ILE A 13 -4.59 -6.16 -15.87
C ILE A 13 -3.49 -5.11 -16.11
N ARG A 14 -3.32 -4.61 -17.33
CA ARG A 14 -2.33 -3.56 -17.64
C ARG A 14 -2.54 -2.31 -16.80
N TRP A 15 -3.78 -1.85 -16.60
CA TRP A 15 -4.04 -0.69 -15.72
C TRP A 15 -3.61 -0.94 -14.28
N PHE A 16 -3.75 -2.16 -13.77
CA PHE A 16 -3.23 -2.52 -12.45
C PHE A 16 -1.71 -2.48 -12.38
N GLU A 17 -1.03 -2.95 -13.42
CA GLU A 17 0.44 -2.93 -13.54
C GLU A 17 0.98 -1.49 -13.66
N GLU A 18 0.31 -0.66 -14.46
CA GLU A 18 0.57 0.78 -14.61
C GLU A 18 0.19 1.59 -13.36
N GLY A 19 -0.45 0.97 -12.37
CA GLY A 19 -0.70 1.56 -11.05
C GLY A 19 -1.91 2.50 -10.98
N TRP A 20 -2.81 2.42 -11.96
CA TRP A 20 -4.04 3.21 -12.04
C TRP A 20 -4.86 3.11 -10.75
N THR A 21 -5.55 4.18 -10.42
CA THR A 21 -6.55 4.25 -9.37
C THR A 21 -7.87 3.64 -9.85
N TYR A 22 -8.69 3.18 -8.90
CA TYR A 22 -10.03 2.70 -9.21
C TYR A 22 -10.92 3.78 -9.81
N GLN A 23 -10.63 5.04 -9.52
CA GLN A 23 -11.32 6.17 -10.12
C GLN A 23 -10.94 6.32 -11.60
N GLU A 24 -9.64 6.37 -11.93
CA GLU A 24 -9.17 6.43 -13.32
C GLU A 24 -9.68 5.25 -14.14
N MET A 25 -9.64 4.03 -13.57
CA MET A 25 -10.21 2.84 -14.22
C MET A 25 -11.71 3.00 -14.46
N THR A 26 -12.45 3.54 -13.50
CA THR A 26 -13.91 3.74 -13.63
C THR A 26 -14.24 4.77 -14.70
N GLU A 27 -13.53 5.90 -14.71
CA GLU A 27 -13.71 6.97 -15.69
C GLU A 27 -13.37 6.48 -17.11
N GLU A 28 -12.27 5.74 -17.25
CA GLU A 28 -11.84 5.21 -18.54
C GLU A 28 -12.77 4.11 -19.06
N TYR A 29 -13.27 3.25 -18.19
CA TYR A 29 -14.25 2.23 -18.59
C TYR A 29 -15.57 2.84 -19.07
N LYS A 30 -16.00 3.90 -18.39
CA LYS A 30 -17.17 4.67 -18.79
C LYS A 30 -16.93 5.38 -20.12
N ARG A 31 -15.74 5.96 -20.34
CA ARG A 31 -15.37 6.64 -21.58
C ARG A 31 -15.30 5.68 -22.77
N ARG A 32 -14.65 4.52 -22.59
CA ARG A 32 -14.31 3.59 -23.68
C ARG A 32 -15.45 2.63 -24.02
N TYR A 33 -16.19 2.18 -23.01
CA TYR A 33 -17.24 1.17 -23.17
C TYR A 33 -18.65 1.67 -22.80
N GLY A 34 -18.79 2.89 -22.27
CA GLY A 34 -20.07 3.38 -21.77
C GLY A 34 -20.57 2.66 -20.51
N ILE A 35 -19.71 1.87 -19.86
CA ILE A 35 -20.10 1.02 -18.73
C ILE A 35 -19.74 1.72 -17.41
N ASP A 36 -20.74 1.96 -16.58
CA ASP A 36 -20.54 2.48 -15.24
C ASP A 36 -20.10 1.35 -14.28
N THR A 37 -18.94 1.54 -13.66
CA THR A 37 -18.28 0.57 -12.77
C THR A 37 -18.02 1.17 -11.41
N GLY A 38 -18.05 0.36 -10.35
CA GLY A 38 -17.72 0.82 -9.00
C GLY A 38 -16.31 0.39 -8.58
N PRO A 39 -15.65 1.13 -7.65
CA PRO A 39 -14.35 0.75 -7.08
C PRO A 39 -14.31 -0.67 -6.48
N SER A 40 -15.43 -1.16 -5.96
CA SER A 40 -15.58 -2.51 -5.43
C SER A 40 -15.43 -3.59 -6.50
N MET A 41 -15.84 -3.31 -7.75
CA MET A 41 -15.67 -4.23 -8.88
C MET A 41 -14.17 -4.46 -9.16
N TRP A 42 -13.39 -3.38 -9.23
CA TRP A 42 -11.95 -3.45 -9.49
C TRP A 42 -11.21 -4.17 -8.38
N GLY A 43 -11.56 -3.91 -7.12
CA GLY A 43 -11.03 -4.66 -5.98
C GLY A 43 -11.31 -6.17 -6.06
N ASN A 44 -12.54 -6.55 -6.40
CA ASN A 44 -12.92 -7.96 -6.55
C ASN A 44 -12.24 -8.62 -7.75
N PHE A 45 -12.10 -7.91 -8.87
CA PHE A 45 -11.38 -8.42 -10.04
C PHE A 45 -9.92 -8.70 -9.69
N ARG A 46 -9.23 -7.73 -9.08
CA ARG A 46 -7.85 -7.89 -8.63
C ARG A 46 -7.66 -9.13 -7.75
N TYR A 47 -8.56 -9.32 -6.78
CA TYR A 47 -8.52 -10.48 -5.89
C TYR A 47 -8.71 -11.80 -6.64
N ARG A 48 -9.71 -11.88 -7.53
CA ARG A 48 -10.00 -13.10 -8.31
C ARG A 48 -8.90 -13.46 -9.29
N GLU A 49 -8.22 -12.48 -9.83
CA GLU A 49 -7.16 -12.66 -10.82
C GLU A 49 -5.78 -12.88 -10.19
N GLY A 50 -5.69 -12.92 -8.86
CA GLY A 50 -4.43 -13.12 -8.16
C GLY A 50 -3.41 -12.00 -8.40
N LEU A 51 -3.87 -10.82 -8.88
CA LEU A 51 -3.00 -9.68 -9.16
C LEU A 51 -2.43 -9.15 -7.85
N ASP A 52 -1.14 -8.82 -7.88
CA ASP A 52 -0.40 -8.33 -6.70
C ASP A 52 -1.15 -7.23 -5.98
N ARG A 53 -1.12 -7.21 -4.65
CA ARG A 53 -1.80 -6.18 -3.86
C ARG A 53 -1.23 -4.79 -4.19
N ARG A 54 -2.10 -3.77 -4.19
CA ARG A 54 -1.66 -2.38 -4.48
C ARG A 54 -0.67 -1.87 -3.45
N ILE A 55 -0.85 -2.37 -2.23
CA ILE A 55 -0.09 -2.01 -1.06
C ILE A 55 0.85 -3.17 -0.79
N THR A 56 2.11 -2.98 -1.15
CA THR A 56 3.20 -3.76 -0.57
C THR A 56 3.25 -3.41 0.90
N ARG A 57 2.92 -4.40 1.74
CA ARG A 57 3.00 -4.24 3.19
C ARG A 57 4.41 -4.66 3.61
N ASP A 58 5.15 -3.71 4.15
CA ASP A 58 6.49 -3.93 4.70
C ASP A 58 6.43 -3.58 6.19
N ASP A 59 6.31 -4.62 7.04
CA ASP A 59 6.21 -4.47 8.49
C ASP A 59 7.58 -4.14 9.13
N GLU A 60 8.69 -4.25 8.39
CA GLU A 60 10.00 -3.77 8.84
C GLU A 60 10.11 -2.26 8.65
N LEU A 61 9.61 -1.74 7.51
CA LEU A 61 9.65 -0.32 7.19
C LEU A 61 8.48 0.50 7.78
N ILE A 62 7.34 -0.14 8.04
CA ILE A 62 6.18 0.50 8.67
C ILE A 62 5.71 -0.36 9.85
N PRO A 63 6.47 -0.41 10.95
CA PRO A 63 6.20 -1.25 12.13
C PRO A 63 5.06 -0.74 13.04
N TRP A 64 4.31 0.29 12.63
CA TRP A 64 3.25 0.89 13.44
C TRP A 64 1.83 0.56 12.99
N ALA A 65 0.91 0.41 13.94
CA ALA A 65 -0.53 0.49 13.68
C ALA A 65 -0.96 1.95 13.42
N VAL A 66 -0.77 2.41 12.18
CA VAL A 66 -1.08 3.80 11.78
C VAL A 66 -2.59 4.08 11.91
N LYS A 67 -2.93 5.09 12.73
CA LYS A 67 -4.30 5.62 12.93
C LYS A 67 -4.86 6.11 11.60
N LYS A 68 -6.18 6.11 11.41
CA LYS A 68 -6.81 6.34 10.10
C LYS A 68 -6.49 7.74 9.56
N GLU A 69 -6.52 8.72 10.44
CA GLU A 69 -6.18 10.13 10.29
C GLU A 69 -4.73 10.32 9.80
N HIS A 70 -3.79 9.48 10.23
CA HIS A 70 -2.37 9.60 9.89
C HIS A 70 -1.95 8.78 8.65
N ARG A 71 -2.87 8.33 7.79
CA ARG A 71 -2.56 7.44 6.65
C ARG A 71 -2.20 8.13 5.34
N GLN A 72 -2.42 9.43 5.25
CA GLN A 72 -2.20 10.26 4.07
C GLN A 72 -0.99 11.22 4.14
N PRO A 73 -0.42 11.57 5.31
CA PRO A 73 0.76 12.42 5.37
C PRO A 73 1.91 11.92 4.46
N TYR A 74 2.68 12.88 3.96
CA TYR A 74 3.76 12.61 3.01
C TYR A 74 4.77 11.52 3.46
N PRO A 75 5.21 11.47 4.74
CA PRO A 75 6.16 10.45 5.21
C PRO A 75 5.65 9.02 4.99
N ILE A 76 4.41 8.70 5.39
CA ILE A 76 3.86 7.35 5.20
C ILE A 76 3.62 6.99 3.74
N VAL A 77 3.31 7.98 2.90
CA VAL A 77 3.21 7.76 1.45
C VAL A 77 4.57 7.38 0.89
N MET A 78 5.65 8.09 1.25
CA MET A 78 7.01 7.76 0.79
C MET A 78 7.51 6.42 1.33
N LEU A 79 7.22 6.07 2.59
CA LEU A 79 7.52 4.75 3.13
C LEU A 79 6.84 3.62 2.33
N ARG A 80 5.59 3.81 1.89
CA ARG A 80 4.91 2.82 1.03
C ARG A 80 5.55 2.72 -0.36
N VAL A 81 6.05 3.83 -0.91
CA VAL A 81 6.77 3.83 -2.20
C VAL A 81 8.11 3.10 -2.05
N GLU A 82 8.85 3.34 -0.96
CA GLU A 82 10.08 2.59 -0.67
C GLU A 82 9.82 1.10 -0.41
N ALA A 83 8.75 0.74 0.33
CA ALA A 83 8.33 -0.66 0.50
C ALA A 83 8.10 -1.35 -0.85
N ARG A 84 7.40 -0.67 -1.76
CA ARG A 84 7.15 -1.17 -3.12
C ARG A 84 8.46 -1.35 -3.91
N ARG A 85 9.39 -0.38 -3.80
CA ARG A 85 10.73 -0.47 -4.39
C ARG A 85 11.52 -1.67 -3.84
N ARG A 86 11.52 -1.87 -2.52
CA ARG A 86 12.22 -2.98 -1.83
C ARG A 86 11.67 -4.34 -2.24
N ALA A 87 10.38 -4.43 -2.55
CA ALA A 87 9.76 -5.63 -3.08
C ALA A 87 10.02 -5.86 -4.58
N GLY A 88 10.83 -5.03 -5.25
CA GLY A 88 11.14 -5.18 -6.68
C GLY A 88 9.97 -4.85 -7.62
N LEU A 89 8.92 -4.20 -7.12
CA LEU A 89 7.74 -3.88 -7.92
C LEU A 89 7.93 -2.58 -8.71
N PRO A 90 7.30 -2.47 -9.89
CA PRO A 90 7.47 -1.31 -10.75
C PRO A 90 6.97 -0.02 -10.09
N LEU A 91 7.74 1.04 -10.27
CA LEU A 91 7.43 2.42 -9.87
C LEU A 91 7.48 3.32 -11.11
N ASP A 92 6.50 4.22 -11.22
CA ASP A 92 6.54 5.26 -12.25
C ASP A 92 7.69 6.25 -11.98
N GLU A 93 8.08 7.00 -13.02
CA GLU A 93 9.19 7.95 -12.94
C GLU A 93 8.97 9.04 -11.89
N ASN A 94 7.72 9.50 -11.71
CA ASN A 94 7.41 10.58 -10.79
C ASN A 94 7.61 10.12 -9.34
N ARG A 95 7.06 8.94 -8.99
CA ARG A 95 7.30 8.32 -7.67
C ARG A 95 8.76 8.02 -7.43
N THR A 96 9.48 7.54 -8.45
CA THR A 96 10.92 7.26 -8.35
C THR A 96 11.71 8.53 -8.04
N LYS A 97 11.47 9.62 -8.78
CA LYS A 97 12.12 10.92 -8.56
C LYS A 97 11.80 11.48 -7.17
N ARG A 98 10.52 11.47 -6.77
CA ARG A 98 10.09 11.94 -5.44
C ARG A 98 10.74 11.15 -4.31
N LEU A 99 10.76 9.82 -4.41
CA LEU A 99 11.40 8.96 -3.44
C LEU A 99 12.91 9.25 -3.33
N ALA A 100 13.61 9.40 -4.45
CA ALA A 100 15.03 9.73 -4.46
C ALA A 100 15.32 11.07 -3.79
N SER A 101 14.56 12.13 -4.13
CA SER A 101 14.70 13.45 -3.49
C SER A 101 14.40 13.41 -2.00
N TRP A 102 13.37 12.66 -1.59
CA TRP A 102 13.02 12.52 -0.19
C TRP A 102 14.10 11.78 0.62
N LYS A 103 14.66 10.69 0.08
CA LYS A 103 15.77 9.97 0.71
C LYS A 103 17.02 10.84 0.82
N LYS A 104 17.33 11.63 -0.21
CA LYS A 104 18.41 12.60 -0.17
C LYS A 104 18.18 13.65 0.93
N MET A 105 16.96 14.16 1.08
CA MET A 105 16.62 15.10 2.16
C MET A 105 16.81 14.47 3.55
N LEU A 106 16.46 13.19 3.74
CA LEU A 106 16.73 12.50 5.01
C LEU A 106 18.23 12.34 5.27
N GLU A 107 19.02 12.02 4.24
CA GLU A 107 20.47 11.89 4.32
C GLU A 107 21.15 13.23 4.63
N ASP A 108 20.83 14.28 3.86
CA ASP A 108 21.40 15.63 4.00
C ASP A 108 21.13 16.22 5.40
N ASN A 109 19.97 15.91 6.00
CA ASN A 109 19.60 16.37 7.34
C ASN A 109 19.98 15.37 8.46
N ASN A 110 20.64 14.26 8.13
CA ASN A 110 20.90 13.14 9.04
C ASN A 110 19.66 12.78 9.89
N ALA A 111 18.53 12.58 9.22
CA ALA A 111 17.22 12.39 9.83
C ALA A 111 16.61 11.02 9.48
N VAL A 112 15.70 10.58 10.35
CA VAL A 112 14.87 9.39 10.17
C VAL A 112 13.41 9.72 10.41
N VAL A 113 12.50 8.90 9.89
CA VAL A 113 11.06 9.05 10.09
C VAL A 113 10.65 8.38 11.40
N HIS A 114 9.96 9.13 12.24
CA HIS A 114 9.33 8.63 13.46
C HIS A 114 7.81 8.76 13.36
N TYR A 115 7.09 7.83 13.97
CA TYR A 115 5.64 7.89 14.12
C TYR A 115 5.25 7.83 15.59
N ASP A 116 4.51 8.84 16.02
CA ASP A 116 3.89 8.92 17.34
C ASP A 116 2.36 8.99 17.18
N PRO A 117 1.62 7.91 17.50
CA PRO A 117 0.18 7.90 17.35
C PRO A 117 -0.56 8.89 18.25
N ASP A 118 0.06 9.39 19.32
CA ASP A 118 -0.61 10.22 20.34
C ASP A 118 -0.51 11.73 20.05
N THR A 119 0.15 12.09 18.97
CA THR A 119 0.21 13.44 18.41
C THR A 119 -0.85 13.67 17.33
N GLU A 120 -1.18 14.92 17.04
CA GLU A 120 -2.13 15.29 15.97
C GLU A 120 -1.54 15.04 14.57
N GLU A 121 -0.25 15.28 14.40
CA GLU A 121 0.46 15.15 13.14
C GLU A 121 0.81 13.68 12.83
N GLY A 122 1.09 12.90 13.86
CA GLY A 122 1.47 11.50 13.78
C GLY A 122 2.90 11.25 13.32
N TRP A 123 3.41 12.01 12.35
CA TRP A 123 4.69 11.74 11.67
C TRP A 123 5.69 12.87 11.85
N PHE A 124 6.93 12.50 12.15
CA PHE A 124 8.02 13.44 12.41
C PHE A 124 9.30 13.01 11.67
N TYR A 125 10.12 13.99 11.34
CA TYR A 125 11.53 13.76 11.00
C TYR A 125 12.35 14.09 12.25
N VAL A 126 13.09 13.10 12.74
CA VAL A 126 13.92 13.24 13.95
C VAL A 126 15.38 13.00 13.59
N PRO A 127 16.34 13.60 14.31
CA PRO A 127 17.76 13.29 14.12
C PRO A 127 18.02 11.79 14.25
N ARG A 128 18.90 11.26 13.40
CA ARG A 128 19.32 9.86 13.43
C ARG A 128 20.14 9.58 14.69
N ASP A 129 19.81 8.47 15.36
CA ASP A 129 20.58 7.93 16.49
C ASP A 129 21.44 6.74 16.03
N GLU A 130 22.44 6.35 16.84
CA GLU A 130 23.35 5.23 16.53
C GLU A 130 22.63 3.89 16.30
N GLY A 131 21.44 3.70 16.89
CA GLY A 131 20.63 2.49 16.75
C GLY A 131 19.75 2.45 15.48
N ASP A 132 19.72 3.53 14.69
CA ASP A 132 18.89 3.60 13.47
C ASP A 132 19.61 2.97 12.27
N ASP A 133 19.21 1.75 11.92
CA ASP A 133 19.76 0.97 10.81
C ASP A 133 19.10 1.26 9.44
N ASP A 134 18.05 2.10 9.41
CA ASP A 134 17.27 2.38 8.22
C ASP A 134 16.74 3.83 8.19
N ILE A 135 15.81 4.16 7.29
CA ILE A 135 15.18 5.48 7.13
C ILE A 135 14.09 5.77 8.18
N ILE A 136 13.85 4.83 9.10
CA ILE A 136 12.86 4.96 10.18
C ILE A 136 13.51 4.81 11.55
N ARG A 137 12.95 5.49 12.55
CA ARG A 137 13.17 5.19 13.98
C ARG A 137 12.29 4.01 14.37
N ARG A 138 12.85 2.80 14.47
CA ARG A 138 12.07 1.61 14.83
C ARG A 138 11.48 1.78 16.26
N PRO A 139 10.20 1.48 16.48
CA PRO A 139 9.65 1.43 17.83
C PRO A 139 10.21 0.21 18.56
N ALA A 140 10.28 0.29 19.90
CA ALA A 140 10.73 -0.84 20.73
C ALA A 140 9.87 -2.11 20.51
N ASN A 141 8.59 -1.94 20.22
CA ASN A 141 7.68 -3.04 19.88
C ASN A 141 6.91 -2.71 18.60
N LYS A 142 6.80 -3.68 17.70
CA LYS A 142 5.92 -3.56 16.52
C LYS A 142 4.46 -3.51 16.97
N THR A 143 3.72 -2.51 16.51
CA THR A 143 2.30 -2.36 16.83
C THR A 143 1.39 -2.72 15.67
N THR A 144 1.94 -3.02 14.47
CA THR A 144 1.15 -3.50 13.34
C THR A 144 0.38 -4.76 13.72
N LYS A 145 -0.96 -4.75 13.58
CA LYS A 145 -1.78 -5.96 13.72
C LYS A 145 -1.81 -6.72 12.39
N ARG A 146 -1.57 -8.03 12.38
CA ARG A 146 -1.86 -8.90 11.23
C ARG A 146 -3.12 -9.71 11.54
N LYS A 147 -4.32 -9.13 11.34
CA LYS A 147 -5.58 -9.86 11.59
C LYS A 147 -5.59 -11.28 11.00
N ASN A 148 -5.18 -11.47 9.74
CA ASN A 148 -5.26 -12.80 9.10
C ASN A 148 -4.08 -13.75 9.40
N ALA A 149 -2.97 -13.28 9.97
CA ALA A 149 -1.81 -14.12 10.30
C ALA A 149 -1.70 -14.38 11.80
N ASP A 150 -2.19 -13.44 12.62
CA ASP A 150 -2.21 -13.53 14.08
C ASP A 150 -3.49 -14.22 14.57
N GLU A 151 -4.63 -14.05 13.90
CA GLU A 151 -5.83 -14.86 14.10
C GLU A 151 -5.79 -16.03 13.12
N HIS A 152 -5.10 -17.12 13.48
CA HIS A 152 -5.10 -18.37 12.72
C HIS A 152 -6.52 -18.98 12.68
N THR A 153 -7.39 -18.44 11.81
CA THR A 153 -8.72 -19.00 11.56
C THR A 153 -8.54 -20.14 10.56
N ASP A 154 -8.43 -21.36 11.08
CA ASP A 154 -8.36 -22.59 10.31
C ASP A 154 -9.73 -22.88 9.66
N TYR A 155 -9.95 -22.33 8.46
CA TYR A 155 -11.18 -22.52 7.67
C TYR A 155 -11.33 -23.96 7.11
N ARG A 156 -10.42 -24.90 7.41
CA ARG A 156 -10.53 -26.30 6.95
C ARG A 156 -11.46 -27.17 7.80
N LYS A 157 -12.11 -26.65 8.85
CA LYS A 157 -12.98 -27.44 9.75
C LYS A 157 -14.49 -27.23 9.58
N THR A 158 -14.95 -26.48 8.58
CA THR A 158 -16.40 -26.29 8.36
C THR A 158 -16.86 -26.93 7.06
N GLU A 159 -16.69 -28.24 6.91
CA GLU A 159 -17.46 -29.02 5.91
C GLU A 159 -17.29 -30.53 6.12
N THR A 160 -17.70 -31.04 7.28
CA THR A 160 -18.22 -32.41 7.37
C THR A 160 -19.14 -32.54 8.58
N ASN A 161 -20.42 -32.21 8.42
CA ASN A 161 -21.41 -33.16 8.90
C ASN A 161 -22.68 -33.07 8.07
N LYS A 162 -23.11 -34.26 7.68
CA LYS A 162 -24.15 -34.60 6.72
C LYS A 162 -25.51 -34.69 7.41
#